data_AF-A0A349HS55-F1
#
_entry.id   AF-A0A349HS55-F1
#
_cell.length_a   1.000
_cell.length_b   1.000
_cell.length_c   1.000
_cell.angle_alpha   90.00
_cell.angle_beta   90.00
_cell.angle_gamma   90.00
#
_symmetry.space_group_name_H-M   'P 1'
#
loop_
_entity.id
_entity.type
_entity.pdbx_description
1 polymer ?
#
loop_
_entity_poly.entity_id
_entity_poly.type
_entity_poly.pdbx_seq_one_letter_code
_entity_poly.pdbx_strand_id
1 'polypeptide(L)'
;MLLSKNNPINVTNNELIEKFSVNFNLHISTVLPAVIILLLAISKNDVRVAMLFSIITAVFICLYIQNLSIQEILKYMIFGFVNTDPALSEIISGGGLISMLNVTFVVLIASSYSGIFEGTGMLKDIQGALIKMSNKIGVYLTTVFTSLVTCACCCNQTLSVLLTHDLMNNIYKENNLTKDNLAIDIENTAILIAAIFPWSVAVAVPLATMDVGAKAIFYAVYLFFVPLMAPLIPKSKVYNLGDGN
;
A
#
# COMPACT_ATOMS: atom_id res chain seq x y z
N MET A 1 -23.19 -3.02 6.75
CA MET A 1 -23.92 -3.58 7.91
C MET A 1 -25.23 -4.28 7.52
N LEU A 2 -26.08 -3.73 6.64
CA LEU A 2 -27.35 -4.37 6.22
C LEU A 2 -27.19 -5.69 5.43
N LEU A 3 -26.13 -5.86 4.64
CA LEU A 3 -25.83 -7.10 3.90
C LEU A 3 -25.30 -8.25 4.78
N SER A 4 -24.84 -7.95 6.00
CA SER A 4 -24.34 -8.96 6.95
C SER A 4 -25.47 -9.75 7.63
N LYS A 5 -26.71 -9.27 7.57
CA LYS A 5 -27.87 -9.90 8.22
C LYS A 5 -28.33 -11.19 7.52
N ASN A 6 -28.06 -11.32 6.22
CA ASN A 6 -28.51 -12.45 5.40
C ASN A 6 -27.47 -13.58 5.29
N ASN A 7 -26.24 -13.35 5.76
CA ASN A 7 -25.20 -14.37 5.91
C ASN A 7 -24.64 -14.26 7.33
N PRO A 8 -25.32 -14.80 8.35
CA PRO A 8 -24.73 -14.87 9.67
C PRO A 8 -23.43 -15.67 9.54
N ILE A 9 -22.32 -15.09 9.99
CA ILE A 9 -21.03 -15.77 10.11
C ILE A 9 -21.24 -16.87 11.15
N ASN A 10 -21.69 -18.04 10.71
CA ASN A 10 -21.97 -19.21 11.55
C ASN A 10 -20.69 -20.00 11.83
N VAL A 11 -19.59 -19.29 12.00
CA VAL A 11 -18.36 -19.82 12.58
C VAL A 11 -18.38 -19.35 14.02
N THR A 12 -19.03 -20.13 14.87
CA THR A 12 -18.69 -20.12 16.30
C THR A 12 -17.24 -20.57 16.36
N ASN A 13 -16.34 -19.60 16.21
CA ASN A 13 -14.91 -19.75 15.92
C ASN A 13 -14.10 -20.25 17.13
N ASN A 14 -14.71 -21.08 17.97
CA ASN A 14 -14.10 -21.57 19.20
C ASN A 14 -12.88 -22.43 18.89
N GLU A 15 -12.90 -23.22 17.80
CA GLU A 15 -11.73 -24.00 17.38
C GLU A 15 -10.55 -23.12 16.95
N LEU A 16 -10.80 -22.04 16.20
CA LEU A 16 -9.73 -21.11 15.83
C LEU A 16 -9.20 -20.36 17.06
N ILE A 17 -10.08 -19.85 17.91
CA ILE A 17 -9.69 -19.13 19.15
C ILE A 17 -8.91 -20.06 20.09
N GLU A 18 -9.31 -21.32 20.23
CA GLU A 18 -8.55 -22.33 20.98
C GLU A 18 -7.16 -22.55 20.36
N LYS A 19 -7.08 -22.74 19.04
CA LYS A 19 -5.79 -22.89 18.33
C LYS A 19 -4.88 -21.65 18.45
N PHE A 20 -5.45 -20.45 18.49
CA PHE A 20 -4.71 -19.21 18.76
C PHE A 20 -4.20 -19.17 20.20
N SER A 21 -5.02 -19.54 21.19
CA SER A 21 -4.63 -19.55 22.61
C SER A 21 -3.53 -20.57 22.94
N VAL A 22 -3.44 -21.65 22.17
CA VAL A 22 -2.39 -22.68 22.31
C VAL A 22 -1.05 -22.22 21.73
N ASN A 23 -1.06 -21.44 20.64
CA ASN A 23 0.15 -21.05 19.91
C ASN A 23 0.63 -19.62 20.21
N PHE A 24 -0.24 -18.74 20.70
CA PHE A 24 0.07 -17.33 20.95
C PHE A 24 -0.43 -16.88 22.31
N ASN A 25 0.43 -16.18 23.04
CA ASN A 25 0.03 -15.46 24.24
C ASN A 25 -0.59 -14.11 23.83
N LEU A 26 -1.93 -14.06 23.76
CA LEU A 26 -2.71 -12.87 23.38
C LEU A 26 -2.85 -11.85 24.53
N HIS A 27 -1.72 -11.51 25.17
CA HIS A 27 -1.72 -10.47 26.20
C HIS A 27 -1.96 -9.09 25.58
N ILE A 28 -2.63 -8.18 26.30
CA ILE A 28 -2.97 -6.82 25.82
C ILE A 28 -1.75 -6.03 25.33
N SER A 29 -0.56 -6.37 25.86
CA SER A 29 0.71 -5.76 25.46
C SER A 29 1.10 -6.05 24.00
N THR A 30 0.52 -7.05 23.33
CA THR A 30 0.76 -7.33 21.91
C THR A 30 0.20 -6.24 20.98
N VAL A 31 -0.70 -5.40 21.49
CA VAL A 31 -1.29 -4.25 20.77
C VAL A 31 -0.37 -3.02 20.79
N LEU A 32 0.64 -3.00 21.67
CA LEU A 32 1.51 -1.85 21.89
C LEU A 32 2.24 -1.35 20.62
N PRO A 33 2.80 -2.20 19.74
CA PRO A 33 3.47 -1.74 18.51
C PRO A 33 2.51 -0.96 17.60
N ALA A 34 1.29 -1.45 17.43
CA ALA A 34 0.27 -0.79 16.62
C ALA A 34 -0.12 0.58 17.19
N VAL A 35 -0.24 0.68 18.52
CA VAL A 35 -0.53 1.95 19.21
C VAL A 35 0.61 2.95 19.03
N ILE A 36 1.87 2.50 19.09
CA ILE A 36 3.03 3.37 18.88
C ILE A 36 3.04 3.93 17.45
N ILE A 37 2.78 3.10 16.43
CA ILE A 37 2.67 3.58 15.05
C ILE A 37 1.57 4.65 14.95
N LEU A 38 0.40 4.38 15.51
CA LEU A 38 -0.76 5.25 15.39
C LEU A 38 -0.52 6.60 16.09
N LEU A 39 0.04 6.58 17.31
CA LEU A 39 0.39 7.80 18.05
C LEU A 39 1.45 8.63 17.34
N LEU A 40 2.50 8.00 16.79
CA LEU A 40 3.57 8.70 16.09
C LEU A 40 3.10 9.24 14.73
N ALA A 41 2.20 8.53 14.04
CA ALA A 41 1.56 9.00 12.82
C ALA A 41 0.69 10.25 13.06
N ILE A 42 -0.11 10.26 14.15
CA ILE A 42 -0.89 11.45 14.54
C ILE A 42 0.04 12.61 14.92
N SER A 43 1.18 12.32 15.54
CA SER A 43 2.17 13.31 15.95
C SER A 43 2.95 13.92 14.78
N LYS A 44 2.64 13.56 13.52
CA LYS A 44 3.30 14.03 12.28
C LYS A 44 4.83 13.79 12.26
N ASN A 45 5.32 12.82 13.02
CA ASN A 45 6.73 12.45 12.96
C ASN A 45 7.05 11.70 11.67
N ASP A 46 8.33 11.70 11.29
CA ASP A 46 8.83 10.90 10.17
C ASP A 46 8.36 9.44 10.27
N VAL A 47 7.69 8.94 9.23
CA VAL A 47 7.17 7.57 9.15
C VAL A 47 8.27 6.53 9.42
N ARG A 48 9.50 6.82 8.96
CA ARG A 48 10.70 6.00 9.20
C ARG A 48 10.96 5.79 10.69
N VAL A 49 10.82 6.85 11.49
CA VAL A 49 11.04 6.82 12.94
C VAL A 49 9.92 6.03 13.61
N ALA A 50 8.67 6.23 13.20
CA ALA A 50 7.52 5.50 13.71
C ALA A 50 7.65 3.98 13.50
N MET A 51 8.07 3.56 12.31
CA MET A 51 8.31 2.16 11.99
C MET A 51 9.44 1.56 12.84
N LEU A 52 10.56 2.28 13.02
CA LEU A 52 11.68 1.80 13.85
C LEU A 52 11.25 1.53 15.29
N PHE A 53 10.56 2.49 15.93
CA PHE A 53 10.09 2.30 17.30
C PHE A 53 9.10 1.14 17.42
N SER A 54 8.17 1.00 16.47
CA SER A 54 7.25 -0.12 16.45
C SER A 54 7.94 -1.48 16.32
N ILE A 55 8.96 -1.59 15.46
CA ILE A 55 9.72 -2.83 15.28
C ILE A 55 10.45 -3.18 16.57
N ILE A 56 11.11 -2.20 17.19
CA ILE A 56 11.81 -2.39 18.47
C ILE A 56 10.83 -2.92 19.52
N THR A 57 9.67 -2.27 19.68
CA THR A 57 8.64 -2.71 20.62
C THR A 57 8.11 -4.11 20.30
N ALA A 58 7.91 -4.45 19.02
CA ALA A 58 7.48 -5.78 18.62
C ALA A 58 8.53 -6.86 18.97
N VAL A 59 9.83 -6.58 18.76
CA VAL A 59 10.92 -7.48 19.18
C VAL A 59 10.92 -7.68 20.69
N PHE A 60 10.74 -6.62 21.48
CA PHE A 60 10.61 -6.73 22.94
C PHE A 60 9.44 -7.65 23.34
N ILE A 61 8.28 -7.51 22.72
CA ILE A 61 7.12 -8.37 22.99
C ILE A 61 7.42 -9.83 22.61
N CYS A 62 8.06 -10.08 21.47
CA CYS A 62 8.43 -11.44 21.07
C CYS A 62 9.37 -12.11 22.07
N LEU A 63 10.34 -11.36 22.63
CA LEU A 63 11.29 -11.88 23.62
C LEU A 63 10.63 -12.17 24.97
N TYR A 64 9.84 -11.22 25.49
CA TYR A 64 9.36 -11.28 26.88
C TYR A 64 7.98 -11.91 27.05
N ILE A 65 7.10 -11.84 26.04
CA ILE A 65 5.70 -12.28 26.15
C ILE A 65 5.49 -13.59 25.39
N GLN A 66 6.07 -13.69 24.19
CA GLN A 66 5.99 -14.92 23.37
C GLN A 66 7.11 -15.91 23.67
N ASN A 67 8.10 -15.54 24.50
CA ASN A 67 9.25 -16.37 24.88
C ASN A 67 10.03 -16.95 23.69
N LEU A 68 10.12 -16.20 22.59
CA LEU A 68 10.90 -16.58 21.42
C LEU A 68 12.37 -16.22 21.61
N SER A 69 13.28 -17.06 21.12
CA SER A 69 14.72 -16.74 21.12
C SER A 69 15.03 -15.68 20.06
N ILE A 70 16.13 -14.92 20.26
CA ILE A 70 16.62 -13.95 19.27
C ILE A 70 16.84 -14.62 17.90
N GLN A 71 17.33 -15.88 17.90
CA GLN A 71 17.61 -16.61 16.67
C GLN A 71 16.31 -16.94 15.90
N GLU A 72 15.24 -17.32 16.59
CA GLU A 72 13.94 -17.57 15.98
C GLU A 72 13.33 -16.28 15.43
N ILE A 73 13.42 -15.17 16.17
CA ILE A 73 12.95 -13.86 15.71
C ILE A 73 13.66 -13.46 14.41
N LEU A 74 14.98 -13.56 14.36
CA LEU A 74 15.75 -13.26 13.14
C LEU A 74 15.37 -14.20 11.99
N LYS A 75 15.16 -15.50 12.28
CA LYS A 75 14.73 -16.47 11.28
C LYS A 75 13.35 -16.10 10.72
N TYR A 76 12.40 -15.74 11.57
CA TYR A 76 11.05 -15.32 11.15
C TYR A 76 11.06 -14.01 10.37
N MET A 77 11.94 -13.06 10.72
CA MET A 77 12.11 -11.83 9.94
C MET A 77 12.61 -12.12 8.52
N ILE A 78 13.56 -13.05 8.37
CA ILE A 78 14.20 -13.33 7.08
C ILE A 78 13.33 -14.26 6.22
N PHE A 79 12.95 -15.41 6.77
CA PHE A 79 12.27 -16.50 6.04
C PHE A 79 10.75 -16.45 6.15
N GLY A 80 10.22 -15.62 7.04
CA GLY A 80 8.80 -15.62 7.34
C GLY A 80 8.43 -16.55 8.49
N PHE A 81 7.28 -16.29 9.10
CA PHE A 81 6.70 -17.14 10.11
C PHE A 81 5.89 -18.25 9.45
N VAL A 82 6.05 -19.50 9.90
CA VAL A 82 5.28 -20.65 9.43
C VAL A 82 4.78 -21.41 10.64
N ASN A 83 3.46 -21.55 10.77
CA ASN A 83 2.86 -22.34 11.83
C ASN A 83 2.82 -23.83 11.46
N THR A 84 2.92 -24.71 12.46
CA THR A 84 2.83 -26.17 12.29
C THR A 84 1.39 -26.63 12.02
N ASP A 85 0.37 -25.89 12.45
CA ASP A 85 -1.03 -26.17 12.14
C ASP A 85 -1.40 -25.63 10.74
N PRO A 86 -1.82 -26.48 9.78
CA PRO A 86 -2.17 -26.05 8.43
C PRO A 86 -3.26 -24.98 8.38
N ALA A 87 -4.28 -25.08 9.25
CA ALA A 87 -5.40 -24.14 9.28
C ALA A 87 -5.00 -22.76 9.83
N LEU A 88 -4.01 -22.73 10.72
CA LEU A 88 -3.48 -21.48 11.27
C LEU A 88 -2.39 -20.88 10.38
N SER A 89 -1.66 -21.74 9.67
CA SER A 89 -0.62 -21.37 8.72
C SER A 89 -1.18 -20.60 7.53
N GLU A 90 -2.36 -20.94 7.03
CA GLU A 90 -3.00 -20.20 5.93
C GLU A 90 -3.32 -18.74 6.28
N ILE A 91 -3.55 -18.46 7.56
CA ILE A 91 -3.97 -17.14 8.05
C ILE A 91 -2.78 -16.30 8.54
N ILE A 92 -1.82 -16.92 9.22
CA ILE A 92 -0.76 -16.20 9.96
C ILE A 92 0.60 -16.31 9.28
N SER A 93 0.80 -17.27 8.36
CA SER A 93 2.10 -17.41 7.72
C SER A 93 2.44 -16.20 6.86
N GLY A 94 3.69 -15.75 6.97
CA GLY A 94 4.22 -14.59 6.26
C GLY A 94 5.44 -14.95 5.42
N GLY A 95 5.78 -14.11 4.43
CA GLY A 95 6.89 -14.35 3.51
C GLY A 95 8.26 -13.80 3.93
N GLY A 96 8.33 -13.05 5.05
CA GLY A 96 9.57 -12.43 5.54
C GLY A 96 10.25 -11.50 4.51
N LEU A 97 11.53 -11.18 4.75
CA LEU A 97 12.34 -10.36 3.85
C LEU A 97 12.62 -11.05 2.51
N ILE A 98 12.76 -12.38 2.49
CA ILE A 98 13.07 -13.13 1.26
C ILE A 98 11.94 -13.00 0.23
N SER A 99 10.68 -13.07 0.66
CA SER A 99 9.54 -12.85 -0.25
C SER A 99 9.55 -11.46 -0.89
N MET A 100 10.08 -10.46 -0.18
CA MET A 100 10.19 -9.08 -0.67
C MET A 100 11.41 -8.84 -1.58
N LEU A 101 12.40 -9.74 -1.63
CA LEU A 101 13.55 -9.60 -2.52
C LEU A 101 13.14 -9.61 -3.99
N ASN A 102 12.21 -10.49 -4.37
CA ASN A 102 11.69 -10.55 -5.74
C ASN A 102 11.08 -9.21 -6.16
N VAL A 103 10.24 -8.65 -5.28
CA VAL A 103 9.61 -7.34 -5.49
C VAL A 103 10.69 -6.25 -5.59
N THR A 104 11.70 -6.29 -4.74
CA THR A 104 12.82 -5.34 -4.74
C THR A 104 13.62 -5.39 -6.04
N PHE A 105 13.95 -6.58 -6.55
CA PHE A 105 14.65 -6.72 -7.83
C PHE A 105 13.83 -6.21 -9.00
N VAL A 106 12.53 -6.52 -9.04
CA VAL A 106 11.62 -5.99 -10.07
C VAL A 106 11.58 -4.47 -9.99
N VAL A 107 11.53 -3.89 -8.79
CA VAL A 107 11.56 -2.44 -8.59
C VAL A 107 12.89 -1.83 -9.09
N LEU A 108 14.03 -2.44 -8.76
CA LEU A 108 15.35 -1.96 -9.16
C LEU A 108 15.56 -2.00 -10.68
N ILE A 109 15.16 -3.10 -11.32
CA ILE A 109 15.26 -3.26 -12.78
C ILE A 109 14.35 -2.25 -13.48
N ALA A 110 13.09 -2.12 -13.04
CA ALA A 110 12.16 -1.16 -13.63
C ALA A 110 12.59 0.30 -13.39
N SER A 111 13.14 0.63 -12.23
CA SER A 111 13.71 1.98 -11.96
C SER A 111 14.91 2.26 -12.86
N SER A 112 15.76 1.25 -13.09
CA SER A 112 16.90 1.35 -14.01
C SER A 112 16.44 1.54 -15.45
N TYR A 113 15.39 0.84 -15.89
CA TYR A 113 14.77 1.08 -17.21
C TYR A 113 14.13 2.46 -17.32
N SER A 114 13.44 2.95 -16.28
CA SER A 114 12.88 4.32 -16.25
C SER A 114 13.99 5.35 -16.47
N GLY A 115 15.12 5.21 -15.76
CA GLY A 115 16.28 6.09 -15.92
C GLY A 115 16.93 6.01 -17.31
N ILE A 116 17.01 4.81 -17.91
CA ILE A 116 17.47 4.66 -19.30
C ILE A 116 16.53 5.36 -20.25
N PHE A 117 15.21 5.17 -20.11
CA PHE A 117 14.22 5.80 -20.99
C PHE A 117 14.15 7.32 -20.86
N GLU A 118 14.42 7.85 -19.65
CA GLU A 118 14.59 9.29 -19.44
C GLU A 118 15.87 9.81 -20.14
N GLY A 119 16.98 9.09 -19.97
CA GLY A 119 18.27 9.42 -20.59
C GLY A 119 18.27 9.34 -22.13
N THR A 120 17.50 8.41 -22.72
CA THR A 120 17.34 8.29 -24.18
C THR A 120 16.29 9.24 -24.75
N GLY A 121 15.51 9.91 -23.90
CA GLY A 121 14.45 10.81 -24.33
C GLY A 121 13.16 10.11 -24.80
N MET A 122 13.06 8.77 -24.73
CA MET A 122 11.84 8.04 -25.08
C MET A 122 10.65 8.44 -24.20
N LEU A 123 10.89 8.79 -22.93
CA LEU A 123 9.84 9.33 -22.06
C LEU A 123 9.28 10.65 -22.59
N LYS A 124 10.05 11.46 -23.32
CA LYS A 124 9.60 12.76 -23.82
C LYS A 124 8.48 12.63 -24.85
N ASP A 125 8.52 11.58 -25.67
CA ASP A 125 7.46 11.33 -26.66
C ASP A 125 6.13 10.96 -25.98
N ILE A 126 6.19 10.09 -24.97
CA ILE A 126 5.03 9.72 -24.16
C ILE A 126 4.53 10.93 -23.37
N GLN A 127 5.42 11.67 -22.72
CA GLN A 127 5.10 12.92 -22.02
C GLN A 127 4.45 13.93 -22.97
N GLY A 128 4.93 14.06 -24.21
CA GLY A 128 4.33 14.94 -25.23
C GLY A 128 2.88 14.56 -25.56
N ALA A 129 2.57 13.27 -25.63
CA ALA A 129 1.19 12.80 -25.78
C ALA A 129 0.34 13.11 -24.53
N LEU A 130 0.89 12.91 -23.34
CA LEU A 130 0.23 13.22 -22.06
C LEU A 130 0.02 14.73 -21.87
N ILE A 131 0.93 15.59 -22.34
CA ILE A 131 0.79 17.05 -22.34
C ILE A 131 -0.41 17.45 -23.21
N LYS A 132 -0.49 16.95 -24.44
CA LYS A 132 -1.64 17.19 -25.34
C LYS A 132 -2.95 16.76 -24.70
N MET A 133 -2.94 15.64 -24.00
CA MET A 133 -4.10 15.16 -23.26
C MET A 133 -4.42 16.10 -22.09
N SER A 134 -3.43 16.52 -21.30
CA SER A 134 -3.62 17.43 -20.16
C SER A 134 -4.22 18.77 -20.57
N ASN A 135 -3.88 19.29 -21.74
CA ASN A 135 -4.46 20.53 -22.28
C ASN A 135 -5.93 20.36 -22.69
N LYS A 136 -6.37 19.13 -22.99
CA LYS A 136 -7.73 18.85 -23.45
C LYS A 136 -8.68 18.43 -22.32
N ILE A 137 -8.22 17.59 -21.39
CA ILE A 137 -9.04 17.03 -20.30
C ILE A 137 -8.63 17.52 -18.91
N GLY A 138 -7.50 18.21 -18.78
CA GLY A 138 -6.95 18.69 -17.51
C GLY A 138 -5.90 17.76 -16.90
N VAL A 139 -4.96 18.35 -16.15
CA VAL A 139 -3.81 17.66 -15.55
C VAL A 139 -4.20 16.47 -14.66
N TYR A 140 -5.23 16.64 -13.82
CA TYR A 140 -5.68 15.58 -12.90
C TYR A 140 -6.23 14.36 -13.64
N LEU A 141 -7.10 14.57 -14.64
CA LEU A 141 -7.65 13.45 -15.43
C LEU A 141 -6.55 12.74 -16.24
N THR A 142 -5.54 13.49 -16.69
CA THR A 142 -4.33 12.89 -17.27
C THR A 142 -3.58 12.04 -16.24
N THR A 143 -3.42 12.50 -15.00
CA THR A 143 -2.83 11.68 -13.93
C THR A 143 -3.64 10.41 -13.68
N VAL A 144 -4.98 10.49 -13.59
CA VAL A 144 -5.86 9.31 -13.43
C VAL A 144 -5.62 8.29 -14.55
N PHE A 145 -5.59 8.75 -15.81
CA PHE A 145 -5.35 7.87 -16.95
C PHE A 145 -3.96 7.23 -16.91
N THR A 146 -2.92 8.03 -16.64
CA THR A 146 -1.55 7.54 -16.51
C THR A 146 -1.44 6.52 -15.37
N SER A 147 -2.03 6.81 -14.21
CA SER A 147 -2.09 5.89 -13.08
C SER A 147 -2.82 4.59 -13.42
N LEU A 148 -3.94 4.65 -14.14
CA LEU A 148 -4.67 3.47 -14.59
C LEU A 148 -3.80 2.56 -15.47
N VAL A 149 -3.13 3.14 -16.46
CA VAL A 149 -2.27 2.37 -17.39
C VAL A 149 -1.07 1.78 -16.65
N THR A 150 -0.39 2.57 -15.82
CA THR A 150 0.79 2.10 -15.06
C THR A 150 0.43 1.07 -13.99
N CYS A 151 -0.72 1.20 -13.32
CA CYS A 151 -1.23 0.19 -12.38
C CYS A 151 -1.72 -1.08 -13.08
N ALA A 152 -2.26 -0.98 -14.30
CA ALA A 152 -2.65 -2.15 -15.07
C ALA A 152 -1.42 -2.97 -15.52
N CYS A 153 -0.34 -2.30 -15.93
CA CYS A 153 0.88 -2.95 -16.41
C CYS A 153 1.79 -3.44 -15.27
N CYS A 154 1.85 -2.73 -14.14
CA CYS A 154 2.72 -3.09 -13.02
C CYS A 154 1.99 -3.95 -11.98
N CYS A 155 2.65 -5.00 -11.50
CA CYS A 155 2.13 -5.86 -10.42
C CYS A 155 2.45 -5.34 -9.01
N ASN A 156 3.16 -4.22 -8.89
CA ASN A 156 3.53 -3.61 -7.62
C ASN A 156 3.18 -2.12 -7.59
N GLN A 157 2.50 -1.69 -6.53
CA GLN A 157 2.08 -0.32 -6.30
C GLN A 157 3.27 0.66 -6.33
N THR A 158 4.41 0.31 -5.72
CA THR A 158 5.59 1.20 -5.69
C THR A 158 6.07 1.56 -7.09
N LEU A 159 6.04 0.60 -8.02
CA LEU A 159 6.48 0.83 -9.40
C LEU A 159 5.49 1.68 -10.19
N SER A 160 4.18 1.43 -10.02
CA SER A 160 3.16 2.25 -10.66
C SER A 160 3.26 3.71 -10.23
N VAL A 161 3.51 3.95 -8.94
CA VAL A 161 3.69 5.29 -8.37
C VAL A 161 4.94 5.97 -8.95
N LEU A 162 6.08 5.27 -8.97
CA LEU A 162 7.32 5.81 -9.52
C LEU A 162 7.18 6.18 -10.99
N LEU A 163 6.64 5.27 -11.81
CA LEU A 163 6.47 5.49 -13.24
C LEU A 163 5.45 6.60 -13.53
N THR A 164 4.35 6.66 -12.76
CA THR A 164 3.38 7.77 -12.86
C THR A 164 4.04 9.09 -12.53
N HIS A 165 4.84 9.14 -11.47
CA HIS A 165 5.58 10.34 -11.07
C HIS A 165 6.50 10.80 -12.21
N ASP A 166 7.34 9.92 -12.76
CA ASP A 166 8.29 10.28 -13.81
C ASP A 166 7.59 10.77 -15.10
N LEU A 167 6.42 10.21 -15.42
CA LEU A 167 5.62 10.65 -16.57
C LEU A 167 4.87 11.97 -16.33
N MET A 168 4.41 12.24 -15.11
CA MET A 168 3.59 13.42 -14.80
C MET A 168 4.40 14.61 -14.27
N ASN A 169 5.58 14.42 -13.70
CA ASN A 169 6.38 15.46 -13.05
C ASN A 169 6.63 16.68 -13.95
N ASN A 170 6.96 16.45 -15.23
CA ASN A 170 7.18 17.55 -16.17
C ASN A 170 5.88 18.30 -16.51
N ILE A 171 4.76 17.60 -16.63
CA ILE A 171 3.44 18.19 -16.90
C ILE A 171 3.01 19.12 -15.76
N TYR A 172 3.24 18.71 -14.51
CA TYR A 172 2.91 19.53 -13.34
C TYR A 172 3.79 20.79 -13.27
N LYS A 173 5.10 20.65 -13.56
CA LYS A 173 6.02 21.79 -13.65
C LYS A 173 5.61 22.79 -14.73
N GLU A 174 5.29 22.32 -15.93
CA GLU A 174 4.86 23.17 -17.05
C GLU A 174 3.54 23.91 -16.78
N ASN A 175 2.67 23.33 -15.94
CA ASN A 175 1.40 23.93 -15.52
C ASN A 175 1.52 24.78 -14.24
N ASN A 176 2.74 25.11 -13.79
CA ASN A 176 3.01 25.89 -12.56
C ASN A 176 2.41 25.26 -11.28
N LEU A 177 2.37 23.93 -11.19
CA LEU A 177 1.92 23.18 -10.01
C LEU A 177 3.11 22.73 -9.16
N THR A 178 2.93 22.69 -7.84
CA THR A 178 3.96 22.24 -6.90
C THR A 178 4.09 20.72 -6.88
N LYS A 179 5.20 20.23 -6.30
CA LYS A 179 5.42 18.79 -6.08
C LYS A 179 4.39 18.19 -5.12
N ASP A 180 3.90 18.98 -4.17
CA ASP A 180 2.88 18.53 -3.21
C ASP A 180 1.55 18.26 -3.93
N ASN A 181 1.20 19.08 -4.92
CA ASN A 181 0.01 18.82 -5.75
C ASN A 181 0.13 17.50 -6.51
N LEU A 182 1.31 17.22 -7.07
CA LEU A 182 1.57 15.94 -7.73
C LEU A 182 1.49 14.77 -6.73
N ALA A 183 2.05 14.93 -5.53
CA ALA A 183 2.00 13.91 -4.49
C ALA A 183 0.55 13.61 -4.06
N ILE A 184 -0.26 14.64 -3.83
CA ILE A 184 -1.68 14.51 -3.50
C ILE A 184 -2.46 13.84 -4.65
N ASP A 185 -2.21 14.24 -5.89
CA ASP A 185 -2.90 13.66 -7.03
C ASP A 185 -2.49 12.19 -7.23
N ILE A 186 -1.21 11.84 -7.05
CA ILE A 186 -0.74 10.44 -7.05
C ILE A 186 -1.37 9.62 -5.92
N GLU A 187 -1.53 10.20 -4.73
CA GLU A 187 -2.19 9.56 -3.60
C GLU A 187 -3.66 9.28 -3.92
N ASN A 188 -4.36 10.24 -4.51
CA ASN A 188 -5.75 10.10 -4.91
C ASN A 188 -5.93 9.20 -6.14
N THR A 189 -4.88 8.90 -6.91
CA THR A 189 -4.95 8.08 -8.12
C THR A 189 -4.14 6.80 -8.03
N ALA A 190 -2.82 6.84 -8.23
CA ALA A 190 -1.96 5.66 -8.37
C ALA A 190 -2.02 4.75 -7.14
N ILE A 191 -2.08 5.32 -5.94
CA ILE A 191 -2.19 4.55 -4.70
C ILE A 191 -3.53 3.80 -4.62
N LEU A 192 -4.64 4.46 -4.92
CA LEU A 192 -5.98 3.85 -4.84
C LEU A 192 -6.27 2.92 -6.01
N ILE A 193 -5.90 3.32 -7.22
CA ILE A 193 -6.11 2.55 -8.44
C ILE A 193 -5.27 1.26 -8.44
N ALA A 194 -4.08 1.27 -7.82
CA ALA A 194 -3.30 0.05 -7.64
C ALA A 194 -4.06 -1.05 -6.90
N ALA A 195 -4.97 -0.70 -5.97
CA ALA A 195 -5.78 -1.67 -5.25
C ALA A 195 -7.01 -2.18 -6.03
N ILE A 196 -7.28 -1.66 -7.24
CA ILE A 196 -8.35 -2.15 -8.11
C ILE A 196 -7.91 -3.41 -8.88
N PHE A 197 -6.61 -3.54 -9.15
CA PHE A 197 -6.08 -4.65 -9.94
C PHE A 197 -5.78 -5.85 -9.05
N PRO A 198 -6.44 -7.01 -9.24
CA PRO A 198 -6.37 -8.15 -8.31
C PRO A 198 -4.98 -8.78 -8.20
N TRP A 199 -4.11 -8.58 -9.20
CA TRP A 199 -2.72 -9.02 -9.18
C TRP A 199 -1.79 -8.07 -8.43
N SER A 200 -2.26 -6.90 -8.02
CA SER A 200 -1.49 -5.97 -7.20
C SER A 200 -1.40 -6.47 -5.77
N VAL A 201 -0.18 -6.47 -5.21
CA VAL A 201 0.08 -6.89 -3.83
C VAL A 201 -0.79 -6.11 -2.83
N ALA A 202 -1.09 -4.84 -3.12
CA ALA A 202 -1.87 -3.95 -2.28
C ALA A 202 -3.29 -4.47 -1.98
N VAL A 203 -3.88 -5.24 -2.91
CA VAL A 203 -5.21 -5.83 -2.75
C VAL A 203 -5.17 -7.34 -2.62
N ALA A 204 -4.19 -8.01 -3.24
CA ALA A 204 -4.04 -9.46 -3.16
C ALA A 204 -3.86 -9.94 -1.72
N VAL A 205 -3.05 -9.22 -0.91
CA VAL A 205 -2.82 -9.60 0.49
C VAL A 205 -4.09 -9.48 1.33
N PRO A 206 -4.79 -8.31 1.38
CA PRO A 206 -6.07 -8.22 2.08
C PRO A 206 -7.13 -9.23 1.61
N LEU A 207 -7.24 -9.49 0.31
CA LEU A 207 -8.20 -10.46 -0.23
C LEU A 207 -7.89 -11.88 0.24
N ALA A 208 -6.61 -12.27 0.23
CA ALA A 208 -6.17 -13.56 0.75
C ALA A 208 -6.41 -13.67 2.26
N THR A 209 -6.08 -12.64 3.03
CA THR A 209 -6.28 -12.63 4.49
C THR A 209 -7.76 -12.73 4.88
N MET A 210 -8.65 -12.14 4.10
CA MET A 210 -10.09 -12.21 4.36
C MET A 210 -10.76 -13.46 3.76
N ASP A 211 -10.00 -14.29 3.03
CA ASP A 211 -10.50 -15.42 2.23
C ASP A 211 -11.68 -15.02 1.32
N VAL A 212 -11.54 -13.86 0.65
CA VAL A 212 -12.57 -13.35 -0.27
C VAL A 212 -12.00 -13.23 -1.67
N GLY A 213 -12.73 -13.77 -2.65
CA GLY A 213 -12.34 -13.67 -4.06
C GLY A 213 -12.36 -12.23 -4.59
N ALA A 214 -11.72 -12.00 -5.75
CA ALA A 214 -11.56 -10.68 -6.37
C ALA A 214 -12.86 -9.88 -6.60
N LYS A 215 -14.04 -10.53 -6.53
CA LYS A 215 -15.34 -9.85 -6.56
C LYS A 215 -15.53 -8.88 -5.39
N ALA A 216 -14.80 -9.05 -4.29
CA ALA A 216 -14.80 -8.11 -3.16
C ALA A 216 -14.31 -6.70 -3.54
N ILE A 217 -13.46 -6.59 -4.56
CA ILE A 217 -12.89 -5.29 -4.99
C ILE A 217 -14.02 -4.33 -5.39
N PHE A 218 -15.10 -4.79 -6.03
CA PHE A 218 -16.24 -3.95 -6.41
C PHE A 218 -16.97 -3.33 -5.22
N TYR A 219 -16.84 -3.91 -4.02
CA TYR A 219 -17.44 -3.37 -2.80
C TYR A 219 -16.54 -2.33 -2.10
N ALA A 220 -15.30 -2.15 -2.57
CA ALA A 220 -14.37 -1.15 -2.05
C ALA A 220 -14.72 0.24 -2.61
N VAL A 221 -15.87 0.78 -2.20
CA VAL A 221 -16.43 2.05 -2.68
C VAL A 221 -15.41 3.19 -2.59
N TYR A 222 -14.59 3.22 -1.53
CA TYR A 222 -13.55 4.23 -1.34
C TYR A 222 -12.54 4.28 -2.50
N LEU A 223 -12.14 3.12 -3.04
CA LEU A 223 -11.14 3.03 -4.13
C LEU A 223 -11.63 3.68 -5.42
N PHE A 224 -12.94 3.63 -5.69
CA PHE A 224 -13.54 4.23 -6.88
C PHE A 224 -14.02 5.66 -6.64
N PHE A 225 -14.51 5.94 -5.43
CA PHE A 225 -15.13 7.21 -5.10
C PHE A 225 -14.11 8.34 -5.03
N VAL A 226 -12.94 8.12 -4.44
CA VAL A 226 -11.93 9.19 -4.28
C VAL A 226 -11.36 9.65 -5.63
N PRO A 227 -10.89 8.78 -6.55
CA PRO A 227 -10.41 9.22 -7.86
C PRO A 227 -11.49 9.98 -8.67
N LEU A 228 -12.76 9.60 -8.49
CA LEU A 228 -13.92 10.18 -9.19
C LEU A 228 -14.36 11.52 -8.61
N MET A 229 -14.23 11.71 -7.29
CA MET A 229 -14.65 12.93 -6.58
C MET A 229 -13.56 14.00 -6.50
N ALA A 230 -12.28 13.62 -6.45
CA ALA A 230 -11.16 14.56 -6.42
C ALA A 230 -11.19 15.66 -7.53
N PRO A 231 -11.61 15.40 -8.79
CA PRO A 231 -11.72 16.47 -9.78
C PRO A 231 -12.90 17.44 -9.54
N LEU A 232 -13.87 17.06 -8.70
CA LEU A 232 -15.03 17.91 -8.33
C LEU A 232 -14.75 18.81 -7.12
N ILE A 233 -13.70 18.51 -6.34
CA ILE A 233 -13.34 19.29 -5.16
C ILE A 233 -12.58 20.56 -5.61
N PRO A 234 -13.00 21.77 -5.19
CA PRO A 234 -12.33 23.01 -5.57
C PRO A 234 -10.85 23.01 -5.13
N LYS A 235 -9.95 23.12 -6.12
CA LYS A 235 -8.49 23.07 -5.91
C LYS A 235 -7.96 24.11 -4.92
N SER A 236 -8.63 25.26 -4.77
CA SER A 236 -8.23 26.31 -3.80
C SER A 236 -8.24 25.86 -2.33
N LYS A 237 -8.98 24.79 -2.00
CA LYS A 237 -9.10 24.32 -0.62
C LYS A 237 -8.09 23.23 -0.26
N VAL A 238 -7.61 22.46 -1.24
CA VAL A 238 -6.69 21.33 -1.03
C VAL A 238 -5.23 21.79 -1.04
N TYR A 239 -4.90 22.79 -1.86
CA TYR A 239 -3.53 23.25 -2.09
C TYR A 239 -3.01 24.08 -0.90
N ASN A 240 -3.91 24.76 -0.18
CA ASN A 240 -3.59 25.52 1.03
C ASN A 240 -3.30 24.64 2.28
N LEU A 241 -3.47 23.31 2.24
CA LEU A 241 -3.10 22.44 3.36
C LEU A 241 -1.60 22.09 3.38
N GLY A 242 -0.90 22.22 2.24
CA GLY A 242 0.54 21.97 2.13
C GLY A 242 1.41 23.19 2.47
N ASP A 243 0.85 24.40 2.38
CA ASP A 243 1.56 25.68 2.58
C ASP A 243 1.60 26.14 4.06
N GLY A 244 1.14 25.30 4.99
CA GLY A 244 1.16 25.58 6.42
C GLY A 244 2.29 24.85 7.12
N ASN A 245 3.43 25.55 7.32
CA ASN A 245 4.54 25.27 8.24
C ASN A 245 4.54 23.94 9.01
#